data_AF-A0A1H9M2C3-F1
#
_entry.id   AF-A0A1H9M2C3-F1
#
_cell.length_a   1.000
_cell.length_b   1.000
_cell.length_c   1.000
_cell.angle_alpha   90.00
_cell.angle_beta   90.00
_cell.angle_gamma   90.00
#
_symmetry.space_group_name_H-M   'P 1'
#
loop_
_entity.id
_entity.type
_entity.pdbx_description
1 polymer ?
#
loop_
_entity_poly.entity_id
_entity_poly.type
_entity_poly.pdbx_seq_one_letter_code
_entity_poly.pdbx_strand_id
1 'polypeptide(L)' 'MVHEELVDVTADPLDDGAEVLTHAQHMKGMNDAIHTIDYSIPTTVYMVDFELPNGLKVTNHKWVVEEELERLY' A
#
# COMPACT_ATOMS: atom_id res chain seq x y z
N MET A 1 -0.26 1.88 -1.67
CA MET A 1 -0.03 0.82 -2.67
C MET A 1 1.40 0.93 -3.18
N VAL A 2 1.94 -0.12 -3.79
CA VAL A 2 3.25 -0.10 -4.47
C VAL A 2 3.10 -0.30 -5.98
N HIS A 3 4.15 0.01 -6.74
CA HIS A 3 4.15 -0.07 -8.21
C HIS A 3 3.75 -1.48 -8.71
N GLU A 4 4.23 -2.53 -8.05
CA GLU A 4 3.95 -3.93 -8.39
C GLU A 4 2.48 -4.35 -8.17
N GLU A 5 1.68 -3.51 -7.51
CA GLU A 5 0.24 -3.75 -7.33
C GLU A 5 -0.61 -3.16 -8.46
N LEU A 6 0.01 -2.42 -9.39
CA LEU A 6 -0.66 -1.77 -10.51
C LEU A 6 -0.67 -2.66 -11.75
N VAL A 7 -1.78 -2.63 -12.48
CA VAL A 7 -1.97 -3.45 -13.69
C VAL A 7 -1.42 -2.70 -14.90
N ASP A 8 -0.55 -3.36 -15.67
CA ASP A 8 0.00 -2.89 -16.96
C ASP A 8 0.65 -1.49 -16.92
N VAL A 9 1.17 -1.08 -15.76
CA VAL A 9 1.92 0.17 -15.59
C VAL A 9 3.42 -0.08 -15.78
N THR A 10 4.07 0.76 -16.59
CA THR A 10 5.52 0.73 -16.81
C THR A 10 6.22 2.03 -16.44
N ALA A 11 5.47 3.11 -16.21
CA ALA A 11 6.00 4.39 -15.77
C ALA A 11 6.21 4.39 -14.25
N ASP A 12 7.39 4.85 -13.81
CA ASP A 12 7.76 4.95 -12.40
C ASP A 12 8.66 6.19 -12.17
N PRO A 13 8.21 7.19 -11.36
CA PRO A 13 6.91 7.24 -10.69
C PRO A 13 5.76 7.60 -11.66
N LEU A 14 4.52 7.37 -11.23
CA LEU A 14 3.32 7.89 -11.89
C LEU A 14 3.06 9.35 -11.51
N ASP A 15 2.55 10.13 -12.46
CA ASP A 15 2.14 11.52 -12.23
C ASP A 15 0.87 11.62 -11.37
N ASP A 16 0.77 12.70 -10.60
CA ASP A 16 -0.44 13.09 -9.87
C ASP A 16 -1.64 13.19 -10.84
N GLY A 17 -2.77 12.61 -10.47
CA GLY A 17 -3.99 12.56 -11.27
C GLY A 17 -4.06 11.41 -12.28
N ALA A 18 -3.02 10.59 -12.44
CA ALA A 18 -3.10 9.38 -13.26
C ALA A 18 -4.15 8.40 -12.72
N GLU A 19 -4.91 7.77 -13.62
CA GLU A 19 -5.84 6.69 -13.27
C GLU A 19 -5.16 5.32 -13.43
N VAL A 20 -5.32 4.45 -12.43
CA VAL A 20 -4.73 3.10 -12.41
C VAL A 20 -5.73 2.05 -11.99
N LEU A 21 -5.57 0.84 -12.53
CA LEU A 21 -6.26 -0.36 -12.07
C LEU A 21 -5.36 -1.15 -11.12
N THR A 22 -5.93 -1.76 -10.09
CA THR A 22 -5.23 -2.68 -9.20
C THR A 22 -6.02 -3.97 -8.96
N HIS A 23 -5.29 -5.08 -8.80
CA HIS A 23 -5.82 -6.34 -8.28
C HIS A 23 -5.48 -6.55 -6.79
N ALA A 24 -4.97 -5.51 -6.10
CA ALA A 24 -4.71 -5.59 -4.68
C ALA A 24 -6.01 -5.84 -3.89
N GLN A 25 -5.92 -6.66 -2.85
CA GLN A 25 -7.08 -7.10 -2.05
C GLN A 25 -6.90 -6.77 -0.56
N HIS A 26 -6.29 -5.63 -0.24
CA HIS A 26 -6.02 -5.24 1.16
C HIS A 26 -7.29 -5.04 1.96
N MET A 27 -8.35 -4.57 1.30
CA MET A 27 -9.67 -4.38 1.89
C MET A 27 -10.77 -4.78 0.90
N LYS A 28 -11.94 -5.13 1.44
CA LYS A 28 -13.11 -5.48 0.62
C LYS A 28 -13.45 -4.32 -0.33
N GLY A 29 -13.59 -4.63 -1.61
CA GLY A 29 -13.96 -3.67 -2.65
C GLY A 29 -12.78 -3.01 -3.38
N MET A 30 -11.54 -3.35 -3.03
CA MET A 30 -10.35 -2.81 -3.70
C MET A 30 -10.04 -3.52 -5.03
N ASN A 31 -10.33 -4.82 -5.13
CA ASN A 31 -10.05 -5.59 -6.35
C ASN A 31 -10.82 -5.03 -7.55
N ASP A 32 -10.11 -4.78 -8.65
CA ASP A 32 -10.62 -4.25 -9.91
C ASP A 32 -11.21 -2.83 -9.83
N ALA A 33 -10.90 -2.10 -8.76
CA ALA A 33 -11.25 -0.68 -8.65
C ALA A 33 -10.25 0.19 -9.44
N ILE A 34 -10.77 1.27 -10.03
CA ILE A 34 -9.95 2.34 -10.62
C ILE A 34 -9.64 3.34 -9.53
N HIS A 35 -8.37 3.70 -9.39
CA HIS A 35 -7.86 4.66 -8.43
C HIS A 35 -7.20 5.84 -9.16
N THR A 36 -7.35 7.04 -8.61
CA THR A 36 -6.60 8.22 -9.04
C THR A 36 -5.38 8.38 -8.13
N ILE A 37 -4.19 8.56 -8.71
CA ILE A 37 -2.96 8.80 -7.96
C ILE A 37 -3.01 10.21 -7.35
N ASP A 38 -3.01 10.30 -6.03
CA ASP A 38 -2.88 11.59 -5.34
C ASP A 38 -1.45 12.12 -5.46
N TYR A 39 -0.45 11.26 -5.19
CA TYR A 39 0.98 11.53 -5.40
C TYR A 39 1.80 10.23 -5.40
N SER A 40 3.02 10.29 -5.93
CA SER A 40 4.01 9.20 -5.90
C SER A 40 5.27 9.61 -5.14
N ILE A 41 5.79 8.72 -4.29
CA ILE A 41 7.04 8.94 -3.56
C ILE A 41 7.94 7.69 -3.59
N PRO A 42 9.23 7.81 -3.95
CA PRO A 42 10.17 6.71 -3.79
C PRO A 42 10.49 6.53 -2.30
N THR A 43 10.06 5.42 -1.72
CA THR A 43 10.32 5.10 -0.30
C THR A 43 10.45 3.59 -0.09
N THR A 44 10.93 3.20 1.09
CA THR A 44 10.87 1.81 1.53
C THR A 44 9.53 1.58 2.21
N VAL A 45 8.82 0.55 1.77
CA VAL A 45 7.60 0.08 2.45
C VAL A 45 7.86 -1.26 3.14
N TYR A 46 7.11 -1.51 4.20
CA TYR A 46 7.20 -2.72 4.99
C TYR A 46 5.86 -3.42 5.08
N MET A 47 5.93 -4.74 5.16
CA MET A 47 4.80 -5.60 5.49
C MET A 47 5.01 -6.11 6.92
N VAL A 48 4.01 -5.97 7.78
CA VAL A 48 4.17 -6.19 9.24
C VAL A 48 3.08 -7.09 9.81
N ASP A 49 3.43 -7.80 10.88
CA ASP A 49 2.49 -8.50 11.76
C ASP A 49 2.30 -7.67 13.04
N PHE A 50 1.06 -7.52 13.51
CA PHE A 50 0.77 -6.82 14.77
C PHE A 50 -0.48 -7.38 15.47
N GLU A 51 -0.63 -7.03 16.75
CA GLU A 51 -1.79 -7.39 17.56
C GLU A 51 -2.57 -6.13 17.94
N LEU A 52 -3.88 -6.14 17.70
CA LEU A 52 -4.77 -5.06 18.09
C LEU A 52 -5.06 -5.12 19.60
N PRO A 53 -5.50 -4.01 20.25
CA PRO A 53 -5.83 -4.00 21.68
C PRO A 53 -6.90 -5.01 22.11
N ASN A 54 -7.70 -5.52 21.17
CA ASN A 54 -8.70 -6.55 21.40
C ASN A 54 -8.17 -8.00 21.25
N GLY A 55 -6.86 -8.17 21.08
CA GLY A 55 -6.19 -9.46 20.92
C GLY A 55 -6.25 -10.05 19.51
N LEU A 56 -6.83 -9.34 18.53
CA LEU A 56 -6.84 -9.81 17.15
C LEU A 56 -5.45 -9.64 16.53
N LYS A 57 -4.90 -10.74 16.02
CA LYS A 57 -3.65 -10.72 15.25
C LYS A 57 -3.93 -10.39 13.79
N VAL A 58 -3.24 -9.38 13.30
CA VAL A 58 -3.22 -8.99 11.89
C VAL A 58 -1.85 -9.41 11.34
N THR A 59 -1.85 -10.26 10.32
CA THR A 59 -0.61 -10.74 9.70
C THR A 59 -0.47 -10.22 8.28
N ASN A 60 0.77 -10.02 7.84
CA ASN A 60 1.14 -9.55 6.52
C ASN A 60 0.41 -8.25 6.12
N HIS A 61 0.24 -7.32 7.06
CA HIS A 61 -0.40 -6.04 6.79
C HIS A 61 0.46 -5.23 5.82
N LYS A 62 -0.19 -4.76 4.75
CA LYS A 62 0.40 -3.96 3.69
C LYS A 62 -0.30 -2.60 3.64
N TRP A 63 0.41 -1.49 3.67
CA TRP A 63 1.84 -1.28 3.87
C TRP A 63 2.01 -0.23 4.95
N VAL A 64 3.21 -0.15 5.52
CA VAL A 64 3.63 0.99 6.34
C VAL A 64 4.94 1.55 5.81
N VAL A 65 5.18 2.84 6.00
CA VAL A 65 6.47 3.50 5.71
C VAL A 65 7.30 3.66 6.99
N GLU A 66 8.60 3.95 6.87
CA GLU A 66 9.50 4.10 8.03
C GLU A 66 9.00 5.18 9.00
N GLU A 67 8.45 6.29 8.49
CA GLU A 67 7.94 7.40 9.30
C GLU A 67 6.71 7.03 10.15
N GLU A 68 6.03 5.93 9.84
CA GLU A 68 4.91 5.39 10.61
C GLU A 68 5.35 4.38 11.68
N LEU A 69 6.65 4.06 11.73
CA LEU A 69 7.24 3.12 12.66
C LEU A 69 8.15 3.84 13.66
N GLU A 70 8.10 3.39 14.91
CA GLU A 70 9.05 3.81 15.95
C GLU A 70 9.96 2.65 16.33
N ARG A 71 11.26 2.93 16.44
CA ARG A 71 12.21 1.97 17.01
C ARG A 71 11.93 1.81 18.49
N LEU A 72 11.98 0.56 18.94
CA LEU A 72 11.83 0.23 20.35
C LEU A 72 13.04 0.64 21.21
N TYR A 73 14.16 1.05 20.58
CA TYR A 73 15.40 1.50 21.24
C TYR A 73 16.23 2.40 20.33
#